data_AF-A0A8D9A661-F1
#
_entry.id   AF-A0A8D9A661-F1
#
_cell.length_a   1.000
_cell.length_b   1.000
_cell.length_c   1.000
_cell.angle_alpha   90.00
_cell.angle_beta   90.00
_cell.angle_gamma   90.00
#
_symmetry.space_group_name_H-M   'P 1'
#
loop_
_entity.id
_entity.type
_entity.pdbx_description
1 polymer ?
#
loop_
_entity_poly.entity_id
_entity_poly.type
_entity_poly.pdbx_seq_one_letter_code
_entity_poly.pdbx_strand_id
1 'polypeptide(L)'
;MRDTPVTVGAIVWVVVFKILLCLVLAGSLYEWFLNNEMLSEKKRSPKVESLVLPFSLISNMNRLCSVPEDDKLSILFGIKALSMAILVFGHNLMVRFGNGVTNTVWLEEFFRSISTFLMLNGTIVVDTFFLVSGYLTARFLTDHLRKRGRVNIFLVYLDRIMRTGTTV
;
A
#
# COMPACT_ATOMS: atom_id res chain seq x y z
N MET A 1 -19.97 32.82 -10.28
CA MET A 1 -19.27 31.70 -9.63
C MET A 1 -20.35 30.69 -9.26
N ARG A 2 -20.38 29.55 -9.93
CA ARG A 2 -21.48 28.57 -9.84
C ARG A 2 -21.01 27.49 -8.88
N ASP A 3 -21.50 27.50 -7.65
CA ASP A 3 -21.23 26.46 -6.67
C ASP A 3 -21.73 25.14 -7.24
N THR A 4 -20.81 24.27 -7.67
CA THR A 4 -21.18 22.91 -8.04
C THR A 4 -21.69 22.25 -6.76
N PRO A 5 -22.95 21.75 -6.72
CA PRO A 5 -23.45 21.12 -5.51
C PRO A 5 -22.52 19.95 -5.20
N VAL A 6 -21.92 19.96 -4.02
CA VAL A 6 -21.10 18.85 -3.54
C VAL A 6 -21.92 17.58 -3.71
N THR A 7 -21.49 16.73 -4.66
CA THR A 7 -22.18 15.48 -4.96
C THR A 7 -22.31 14.72 -3.66
N VAL A 8 -23.50 14.21 -3.34
CA VAL A 8 -23.75 13.49 -2.06
C VAL A 8 -22.68 12.43 -1.80
N GLY A 9 -22.19 11.77 -2.86
CA GLY A 9 -21.06 10.83 -2.79
C GLY A 9 -19.75 11.43 -2.25
N ALA A 10 -19.40 12.66 -2.62
CA ALA A 10 -18.20 13.33 -2.10
C ALA A 10 -18.29 13.57 -0.58
N ILE A 11 -19.47 13.97 -0.09
CA ILE A 11 -19.71 14.17 1.35
C ILE A 11 -19.57 12.84 2.09
N VAL A 12 -20.17 11.76 1.57
CA VAL A 12 -20.06 10.42 2.15
C VAL A 12 -18.61 9.96 2.25
N TRP A 13 -17.83 10.09 1.17
CA TRP A 13 -16.41 9.74 1.19
C TRP A 13 -15.61 10.55 2.21
N VAL A 14 -15.82 11.86 2.29
CA VAL A 14 -15.13 12.72 3.26
C VAL A 14 -15.44 12.29 4.69
N VAL A 15 -16.69 11.97 5.00
CA VAL A 15 -17.08 11.48 6.34
C VAL A 15 -16.42 10.15 6.65
N VAL A 16 -16.44 9.19 5.73
CA VAL A 16 -15.81 7.87 5.90
C VAL A 16 -14.30 8.02 6.14
N PHE A 17 -13.60 8.83 5.33
CA PHE A 17 -12.17 9.07 5.50
C PHE A 17 -11.85 9.70 6.86
N LYS A 18 -12.67 10.66 7.33
CA LYS A 18 -12.50 11.26 8.66
C LYS A 18 -12.67 10.24 9.78
N ILE A 19 -13.69 9.38 9.70
CA ILE A 19 -13.93 8.32 10.70
C ILE A 19 -12.73 7.36 10.74
N LEU A 20 -12.26 6.90 9.58
CA LEU A 20 -11.08 6.04 9.48
C LEU A 20 -9.83 6.72 10.05
N LEU A 21 -9.61 8.00 9.71
CA LEU A 21 -8.49 8.77 10.25
C LEU A 21 -8.55 8.88 11.77
N CYS A 22 -9.73 9.16 12.34
CA CYS A 22 -9.93 9.20 13.78
C CYS A 22 -9.63 7.85 14.46
N LEU A 23 -10.08 6.74 13.88
CA LEU A 23 -9.77 5.40 14.39
C LEU A 23 -8.27 5.13 14.38
N VAL A 24 -7.59 5.50 13.30
CA VAL A 24 -6.14 5.32 13.16
C VAL A 24 -5.37 6.18 14.17
N LEU A 25 -5.76 7.44 14.35
CA LEU A 25 -5.16 8.33 15.33
C LEU A 25 -5.40 7.83 16.76
N ALA A 26 -6.61 7.39 17.08
CA ALA A 26 -6.93 6.82 18.38
C ALA A 26 -6.09 5.57 18.68
N GLY A 27 -5.95 4.66 17.71
CA GLY A 27 -5.12 3.46 17.85
C GLY A 27 -3.64 3.78 18.00
N SER A 28 -3.13 4.72 17.20
CA SER A 28 -1.73 5.15 17.24
C SER A 28 -1.40 5.87 18.55
N LEU A 29 -2.30 6.72 19.04
CA LEU A 29 -2.16 7.38 20.34
C LEU A 29 -2.21 6.37 21.48
N TYR A 30 -3.13 5.40 21.43
CA TYR A 30 -3.21 4.34 22.44
C TYR A 30 -1.91 3.53 22.52
N GLU A 31 -1.36 3.12 21.38
CA GLU A 31 -0.08 2.40 21.33
C GLU A 31 1.09 3.30 21.77
N TRP A 32 1.11 4.57 21.36
CA TRP A 32 2.15 5.53 21.77
C TRP A 32 2.15 5.78 23.28
N PHE A 33 0.97 5.99 23.89
CA PHE A 33 0.83 6.13 25.34
C PHE A 33 1.26 4.87 26.09
N LEU A 34 0.89 3.69 25.58
CA LEU A 34 1.28 2.41 26.18
C LEU A 34 2.78 2.13 26.06
N ASN A 35 3.44 2.65 25.03
CA ASN A 35 4.88 2.50 24.81
C ASN A 35 5.73 3.53 25.59
N ASN A 36 5.18 4.73 25.85
CA ASN A 36 5.86 5.79 26.62
C ASN A 36 5.79 5.58 28.13
N GLU A 37 4.67 5.06 28.65
CA GLU A 37 4.61 4.61 30.04
C GLU A 37 5.22 3.21 30.12
N MET A 38 6.30 3.04 30.89
CA MET A 38 6.92 1.75 31.24
C MET A 38 5.98 0.85 32.08
N LEU A 39 4.75 0.61 31.62
CA LEU A 39 3.70 -0.21 32.22
C LEU A 39 3.29 -1.34 31.26
N SER A 40 4.24 -1.79 30.42
CA SER A 40 4.00 -2.65 29.24
C SER A 40 3.29 -3.97 29.54
N GLU A 41 3.32 -4.49 30.77
CA GLU A 41 2.69 -5.77 31.09
C GLU A 41 1.39 -5.69 31.92
N LYS A 42 1.12 -4.61 32.67
CA LYS A 42 0.11 -4.67 33.75
C LYS A 42 -1.27 -4.07 33.40
N LYS A 43 -1.39 -3.29 32.32
CA LYS A 43 -2.64 -2.55 31.98
C LYS A 43 -3.28 -3.01 30.66
N ARG A 44 -2.72 -4.00 29.97
CA ARG A 44 -3.26 -4.51 28.71
C ARG A 44 -4.54 -5.29 28.95
N SER A 45 -5.66 -4.72 28.54
CA SER A 45 -6.93 -5.46 28.46
C SER A 45 -7.00 -6.16 27.10
N PRO A 46 -7.02 -7.50 27.03
CA PRO A 46 -6.88 -8.25 25.78
C PRO A 46 -7.99 -7.93 24.76
N LYS A 47 -9.18 -7.56 25.25
CA LYS A 47 -10.32 -7.17 24.40
C LYS A 47 -10.14 -5.81 23.73
N VAL A 48 -9.54 -4.84 24.43
CA VAL A 48 -9.31 -3.49 23.91
C VAL A 48 -8.14 -3.53 22.93
N GLU A 49 -7.10 -4.29 23.28
CA GLU A 49 -5.92 -4.48 22.43
C GLU A 49 -6.30 -5.14 21.08
N SER A 50 -7.12 -6.18 21.09
CA SER A 50 -7.63 -6.84 19.87
C SER A 50 -8.42 -5.90 18.96
N LEU A 51 -9.16 -4.93 19.52
CA LEU A 51 -9.97 -4.00 18.74
C LEU A 51 -9.18 -2.78 18.25
N VAL A 52 -8.19 -2.33 19.01
CA VAL A 52 -7.49 -1.06 18.77
C VAL A 52 -6.17 -1.25 18.02
N LEU A 53 -5.44 -2.35 18.26
CA LEU A 53 -4.18 -2.64 17.55
C LEU A 53 -4.33 -2.72 16.02
N PRO A 54 -5.41 -3.30 15.45
CA PRO A 54 -5.58 -3.34 14.00
C PRO A 54 -5.63 -1.95 13.36
N PHE A 55 -6.03 -0.92 14.11
CA PHE A 55 -6.09 0.46 13.62
C PHE A 55 -4.82 1.26 13.92
N SER A 56 -3.90 0.74 14.74
CA SER A 56 -2.69 1.49 15.04
C SER A 56 -1.74 1.53 13.86
N LEU A 57 -1.35 2.76 13.47
CA LEU A 57 -0.45 2.98 12.36
C LEU A 57 0.98 2.51 12.68
N ILE A 58 1.40 2.63 13.95
CA ILE A 58 2.75 2.30 14.39
C ILE A 58 2.97 0.78 14.29
N SER A 59 2.11 -0.03 14.91
CA SER A 59 2.17 -1.50 14.80
C SER A 59 2.08 -1.97 13.35
N ASN A 60 1.14 -1.42 12.57
CA ASN A 60 0.94 -1.81 11.19
C ASN A 60 2.14 -1.44 10.31
N MET A 61 2.71 -0.24 10.48
CA MET A 61 3.92 0.18 9.76
C MET A 61 5.13 -0.67 10.15
N ASN A 62 5.30 -0.98 11.44
CA ASN A 62 6.39 -1.86 11.88
C ASN A 62 6.24 -3.28 11.32
N ARG A 63 5.02 -3.81 11.24
CA ARG A 63 4.74 -5.11 10.58
C ARG A 63 4.92 -5.06 9.06
N LEU A 64 4.60 -3.94 8.43
CA LEU A 64 4.79 -3.73 6.99
C LEU A 64 6.27 -3.57 6.62
N CYS A 65 7.04 -2.92 7.50
CA CYS A 65 8.47 -2.64 7.30
C CYS A 65 9.37 -3.71 7.94
N SER A 66 8.82 -4.65 8.72
CA SER A 66 9.61 -5.75 9.28
C SER A 66 10.06 -6.67 8.15
N VAL A 67 11.37 -6.67 7.91
CA VAL A 67 11.99 -7.56 6.94
C VAL A 67 12.22 -8.92 7.61
N PRO A 68 11.69 -10.03 7.06
CA PRO A 68 12.05 -11.36 7.54
C PRO A 68 13.56 -11.55 7.36
N GLU A 69 14.28 -11.85 8.43
CA GLU A 69 15.76 -11.91 8.46
C GLU A 69 16.37 -12.90 7.44
N ASP A 70 15.59 -13.88 6.97
CA ASP A 70 16.07 -14.96 6.11
C ASP A 70 15.72 -14.78 4.61
N ASP A 71 15.02 -13.70 4.25
CA ASP A 71 14.50 -13.56 2.90
C ASP A 71 15.39 -12.65 2.01
N LYS A 72 16.34 -13.29 1.31
CA LYS A 72 17.22 -12.67 0.30
C LYS A 72 16.46 -11.94 -0.81
N LEU A 73 15.15 -12.18 -0.95
CA LEU A 73 14.29 -11.54 -1.95
C LEU A 73 13.54 -10.30 -1.43
N SER A 74 13.68 -9.96 -0.15
CA SER A 74 12.99 -8.82 0.48
C SER A 74 13.22 -7.49 -0.27
N ILE A 75 14.44 -7.26 -0.76
CA ILE A 75 14.76 -6.07 -1.55
C ILE A 75 13.95 -6.01 -2.85
N LEU A 76 13.76 -7.14 -3.52
CA LEU A 76 12.96 -7.21 -4.75
C LEU A 76 11.47 -6.98 -4.47
N PHE A 77 10.96 -7.48 -3.35
CA PHE A 77 9.60 -7.15 -2.91
C PHE A 77 9.45 -5.65 -2.61
N GLY A 78 10.45 -5.04 -1.97
CA GLY A 78 10.51 -3.60 -1.73
C GLY A 78 10.51 -2.78 -3.03
N ILE A 79 11.37 -3.15 -3.99
CA ILE A 79 11.42 -2.50 -5.32
C ILE A 79 10.07 -2.63 -6.02
N LYS A 80 9.45 -3.83 -6.02
CA LYS A 80 8.12 -4.04 -6.60
C LYS A 80 7.06 -3.13 -5.95
N ALA A 81 7.06 -3.02 -4.62
CA ALA A 81 6.11 -2.19 -3.89
C ALA A 81 6.32 -0.70 -4.21
N LEU A 82 7.57 -0.24 -4.26
CA LEU A 82 7.92 1.13 -4.61
C LEU A 82 7.52 1.45 -6.06
N SER A 83 7.85 0.58 -7.02
CA SER A 83 7.44 0.76 -8.42
C SER A 83 5.92 0.81 -8.54
N MET A 84 5.18 -0.05 -7.83
CA MET A 84 3.72 -0.01 -7.81
C MET A 84 3.16 1.32 -7.27
N ALA A 85 3.75 1.86 -6.19
CA ALA A 85 3.33 3.14 -5.63
C ALA A 85 3.53 4.30 -6.63
N ILE A 86 4.67 4.32 -7.33
CA ILE A 86 4.96 5.32 -8.37
C ILE A 86 3.99 5.20 -9.55
N LEU A 87 3.66 3.98 -10.00
CA LEU A 87 2.70 3.76 -11.08
C LEU A 87 1.29 4.27 -10.72
N VAL A 88 0.81 3.93 -9.53
CA VAL A 88 -0.51 4.40 -9.05
C VAL A 88 -0.54 5.92 -8.95
N PHE A 89 0.52 6.52 -8.43
CA PHE A 89 0.64 7.98 -8.37
C PHE A 89 0.63 8.62 -9.77
N GLY A 90 1.41 8.07 -10.72
CA GLY A 90 1.46 8.54 -12.10
C GLY A 90 0.11 8.46 -12.82
N HIS A 91 -0.63 7.35 -12.67
CA HIS A 91 -1.97 7.23 -13.27
C HIS A 91 -2.97 8.22 -12.69
N ASN A 92 -2.98 8.44 -11.37
CA ASN A 92 -3.83 9.45 -10.75
C ASN A 92 -3.56 10.85 -11.30
N LEU A 93 -2.28 11.15 -11.52
CA LEU A 93 -1.84 12.43 -12.04
C LEU A 93 -2.21 12.62 -13.53
N MET A 94 -2.08 11.57 -14.35
CA MET A 94 -2.55 11.58 -15.75
C MET A 94 -4.05 11.86 -15.85
N VAL A 95 -4.87 11.22 -15.01
CA VAL A 95 -6.32 11.46 -14.97
C VAL A 95 -6.61 12.91 -14.56
N ARG A 96 -5.89 13.46 -13.59
CA ARG A 96 -6.05 14.87 -13.19
C ARG A 96 -5.71 15.85 -14.31
N PHE A 97 -4.62 15.61 -15.03
CA PHE A 97 -4.25 16.45 -16.17
C PHE A 97 -5.19 16.31 -17.38
N GLY A 98 -5.74 15.10 -17.60
CA GLY A 98 -6.72 14.85 -18.65
C GLY A 98 -8.04 15.60 -18.47
N ASN A 99 -8.38 16.01 -17.24
CA ASN A 99 -9.64 16.73 -16.92
C ASN A 99 -9.59 18.25 -17.15
N GLY A 100 -8.51 18.77 -17.77
CA GLY A 100 -8.36 20.18 -18.10
C GLY A 100 -7.63 20.95 -16.99
N VAL A 101 -6.50 21.56 -17.36
CA VAL A 101 -5.66 22.33 -16.43
C VAL A 101 -5.98 23.81 -16.59
N THR A 102 -6.47 24.44 -15.52
CA THR A 102 -6.81 25.87 -15.51
C THR A 102 -5.60 26.78 -15.30
N ASN A 103 -4.49 26.24 -14.79
CA ASN A 103 -3.27 26.99 -14.51
C ASN A 103 -2.06 26.36 -15.24
N THR A 104 -1.73 26.93 -16.40
CA THR A 104 -0.64 26.46 -17.27
C THR A 104 0.75 26.79 -16.73
N VAL A 105 0.89 27.84 -15.91
CA VAL A 105 2.16 28.22 -15.28
C VAL A 105 2.57 27.20 -14.22
N TRP A 106 1.62 26.79 -13.38
CA TRP A 106 1.86 25.73 -12.39
C TRP A 106 2.21 24.39 -13.07
N LEU A 107 1.59 24.12 -14.21
CA LEU A 107 1.87 22.92 -15.00
C LEU A 107 3.32 22.91 -15.51
N GLU A 108 3.80 24.03 -16.06
CA GLU A 108 5.18 24.13 -16.57
C GLU A 108 6.21 23.95 -15.45
N GLU A 109 5.97 24.53 -14.29
CA GLU A 109 6.82 24.37 -13.11
C GLU A 109 6.78 22.95 -12.55
N PHE A 110 5.61 22.32 -12.59
CA PHE A 110 5.44 20.90 -12.26
C PHE A 110 6.25 20.01 -13.21
N PHE A 111 6.25 20.28 -14.53
CA PHE A 111 7.05 19.54 -15.52
C PHE A 111 8.56 19.63 -15.29
N ARG A 112 9.04 20.69 -14.63
CA ARG A 112 10.45 20.85 -14.25
C ARG A 112 10.85 20.07 -12.99
N SER A 113 9.89 19.50 -12.27
CA SER A 113 10.13 18.74 -11.03
C SER A 113 10.55 17.29 -11.27
N ILE A 114 11.28 16.71 -10.29
CA ILE A 114 11.75 15.31 -10.32
C ILE A 114 10.59 14.31 -10.49
N SER A 115 9.40 14.65 -9.97
CA SER A 115 8.20 13.84 -10.06
C SER A 115 7.73 13.65 -11.51
N THR A 116 7.96 14.66 -12.35
CA THR A 116 7.55 14.62 -13.75
C THR A 116 8.58 13.96 -14.63
N PHE A 117 9.86 14.01 -14.26
CA PHE A 117 10.91 13.22 -14.91
C PHE A 117 10.63 11.71 -14.81
N LEU A 118 10.19 11.23 -13.65
CA LEU A 118 9.74 9.84 -13.47
C LEU A 118 8.49 9.52 -14.30
N MET A 119 7.58 10.47 -14.45
CA MET A 119 6.34 10.27 -15.21
C MET A 119 6.58 10.25 -16.73
N LEU A 120 7.48 11.11 -17.23
CA LEU A 120 7.96 11.12 -18.61
C LEU A 120 8.68 9.80 -18.97
N ASN A 121 9.43 9.23 -18.02
CA ASN A 121 10.06 7.93 -18.14
C ASN A 121 9.18 6.78 -17.59
N GLY A 122 7.86 6.97 -17.55
CA GLY A 122 6.93 6.00 -16.96
C GLY A 122 7.09 4.58 -17.50
N THR A 123 7.45 4.42 -18.79
CA THR A 123 7.73 3.13 -19.41
C THR A 123 8.82 2.35 -18.67
N ILE A 124 9.92 3.01 -18.28
CA ILE A 124 11.03 2.36 -17.54
C ILE A 124 10.56 1.85 -16.18
N VAL A 125 9.68 2.61 -15.52
CA VAL A 125 9.09 2.22 -14.22
C VAL A 125 8.15 1.03 -14.38
N VAL A 126 7.31 1.04 -15.41
CA VAL A 126 6.40 -0.07 -15.75
C VAL A 126 7.20 -1.33 -16.08
N ASP A 127 8.25 -1.22 -16.91
CA ASP A 127 9.09 -2.34 -17.31
C ASP A 127 9.82 -2.94 -16.10
N THR A 128 10.34 -2.10 -15.21
CA THR A 128 10.96 -2.55 -13.95
C THR A 128 9.95 -3.30 -13.09
N PHE A 129 8.72 -2.78 -12.95
CA PHE A 129 7.67 -3.46 -12.21
C PHE A 129 7.34 -4.84 -12.80
N PHE A 130 7.19 -4.95 -14.12
CA PHE A 130 6.90 -6.21 -14.78
C PHE A 130 8.06 -7.20 -14.69
N LEU A 131 9.30 -6.74 -14.85
CA LEU A 131 10.50 -7.58 -14.75
C LEU A 131 10.65 -8.18 -13.36
N VAL A 132 10.56 -7.34 -12.31
CA VAL A 132 10.65 -7.81 -10.92
C VAL A 132 9.48 -8.74 -10.57
N SER A 133 8.27 -8.40 -11.02
CA SER A 133 7.08 -9.23 -10.81
C SER A 133 7.17 -10.59 -11.51
N GLY A 134 7.66 -10.60 -12.74
CA GLY A 134 7.88 -11.81 -13.53
C GLY A 134 8.95 -12.69 -12.90
N TYR A 135 10.09 -12.11 -12.50
CA TYR A 135 11.17 -12.83 -11.83
C TYR A 135 10.69 -13.50 -10.53
N LEU A 136 10.02 -12.75 -9.64
CA LEU A 136 9.49 -13.30 -8.39
C LEU A 136 8.48 -14.43 -8.64
N THR A 137 7.62 -14.27 -9.64
CA THR A 137 6.62 -15.29 -10.01
C THR A 137 7.29 -16.54 -10.57
N ALA A 138 8.28 -16.40 -11.45
CA ALA A 138 9.01 -17.52 -12.03
C ALA A 138 9.79 -18.30 -10.97
N ARG A 139 10.45 -17.60 -10.03
CA ARG A 139 11.14 -18.22 -8.89
C ARG A 139 10.18 -18.99 -8.00
N PHE A 140 9.06 -18.37 -7.63
CA PHE A 140 7.99 -19.03 -6.87
C PHE A 140 7.47 -20.29 -7.57
N LEU A 141 7.22 -20.22 -8.88
CA LEU A 141 6.76 -21.36 -9.67
C LEU A 141 7.80 -22.48 -9.73
N THR A 142 9.07 -22.12 -9.89
CA THR A 142 10.21 -23.06 -9.93
C THR A 142 10.37 -23.76 -8.58
N ASP A 143 10.24 -23.03 -7.47
CA ASP A 143 10.29 -23.63 -6.14
C ASP A 143 9.10 -24.54 -5.87
N HIS A 144 7.91 -24.19 -6.33
CA HIS A 144 6.74 -25.06 -6.28
C HIS A 144 6.91 -26.33 -7.12
N LEU A 145 7.46 -26.20 -8.34
CA LEU A 145 7.82 -27.33 -9.21
C LEU A 145 8.84 -28.24 -8.53
N ARG A 146 9.90 -27.69 -7.95
CA ARG A 146 10.94 -28.47 -7.26
C ARG A 146 10.39 -29.23 -6.06
N LYS A 147 9.46 -28.64 -5.29
CA LYS A 147 8.88 -29.26 -4.10
C LYS A 147 7.79 -30.30 -4.41
N ARG A 148 6.97 -30.09 -5.45
CA ARG A 148 5.79 -30.93 -5.74
C ARG A 148 5.89 -31.74 -7.04
N GLY A 149 6.92 -31.54 -7.86
CA GLY A 149 7.15 -32.23 -9.14
C GLY A 149 6.16 -31.88 -10.27
N ARG A 150 5.03 -31.25 -9.93
CA ARG A 150 3.98 -30.80 -10.85
C ARG A 150 3.44 -29.46 -10.39
N VAL A 151 3.08 -28.62 -11.36
CA VAL A 151 2.45 -27.32 -11.09
C VAL A 151 1.24 -27.17 -11.98
N ASN A 152 0.08 -27.10 -11.35
CA ASN A 152 -1.12 -26.61 -12.00
C ASN A 152 -1.29 -25.15 -11.60
N ILE A 153 -1.06 -24.25 -12.57
CA ILE A 153 -1.04 -22.80 -12.35
C ILE A 153 -2.37 -22.33 -11.73
N PHE A 154 -3.48 -22.90 -12.18
CA PHE A 154 -4.82 -22.61 -11.66
C PHE A 154 -4.95 -22.96 -10.17
N LEU A 155 -4.54 -24.16 -9.76
CA LEU A 155 -4.59 -24.59 -8.36
C LEU A 155 -3.65 -23.76 -7.48
N VAL A 156 -2.47 -23.38 -7.99
CA VAL A 156 -1.53 -22.51 -7.26
C VAL A 156 -2.12 -21.11 -7.05
N TYR A 157 -2.84 -20.58 -8.05
CA TYR A 157 -3.51 -19.30 -7.92
C TYR A 157 -4.68 -19.36 -6.94
N LEU A 158 -5.49 -20.42 -6.98
CA LEU A 158 -6.58 -20.65 -6.02
C LEU A 158 -6.06 -20.84 -4.59
N ASP A 159 -5.04 -21.67 -4.37
CA ASP A 159 -4.41 -21.87 -3.07
C ASP A 159 -3.91 -20.55 -2.48
N ARG A 160 -3.32 -19.70 -3.32
CA ARG A 160 -2.88 -18.37 -2.92
C ARG A 160 -4.04 -17.48 -2.48
N ILE A 161 -5.15 -17.45 -3.21
CA ILE A 161 -6.34 -16.64 -2.86
C ILE A 161 -7.01 -17.20 -1.60
N MET A 162 -7.17 -18.51 -1.50
CA MET A 162 -7.78 -19.17 -0.34
C MET A 162 -6.98 -18.90 0.94
N ARG A 163 -5.64 -18.98 0.88
CA ARG A 163 -4.77 -18.65 2.02
C ARG A 163 -4.94 -17.21 2.50
N THR A 164 -5.19 -16.27 1.60
CA THR A 164 -5.47 -14.87 1.96
C THR A 164 -6.87 -14.68 2.55
N GLY A 165 -7.83 -15.55 2.24
CA GLY A 165 -9.20 -15.48 2.77
C GLY A 165 -9.42 -16.20 4.10
N THR A 166 -8.54 -17.12 4.50
CA THR A 166 -8.73 -17.98 5.69
C THR A 166 -8.08 -17.48 6.98
N THR A 167 -7.56 -16.25 7.02
CA THR A 167 -7.09 -15.63 8.27
C THR A 167 -8.18 -14.73 8.84
N VAL A 168 -9.17 -15.33 9.48
CA VAL A 168 -10.07 -14.70 10.46
C VAL A 168 -9.99 -15.50 11.75
#